data_AF-A0A433CMC2-F1
#
_entry.id   AF-A0A433CMC2-F1
#
_cell.length_a   1.000
_cell.length_b   1.000
_cell.length_c   1.000
_cell.angle_alpha   90.00
_cell.angle_beta   90.00
_cell.angle_gamma   90.00
#
_symmetry.space_group_name_H-M   'P 1'
#
loop_
_entity.id
_entity.type
_entity.pdbx_description
1 polymer ?
#
loop_
_entity_poly.entity_id
_entity_poly.type
_entity_poly.pdbx_seq_one_letter_code
_entity_poly.pdbx_strand_id
1 'polypeptide(L)' 'MIWNYIKADSFFRDYLPHVKNYKHKIRGKNGRGNPVEFPPADKAAIKAGLEQLFKDLSNDFKEL' A
#
# COMPACT_ATOMS: atom_id res chain seq x y z
N MET A 1 4.24 -9.44 5.88
CA MET A 1 4.23 -8.24 5.01
C MET A 1 3.64 -7.08 5.79
N ILE A 2 3.94 -5.82 5.44
CA ILE A 2 3.40 -4.62 6.12
C ILE A 2 1.87 -4.63 6.26
N TRP A 3 1.18 -5.28 5.31
CA TRP A 3 -0.27 -5.49 5.29
C TRP A 3 -0.84 -6.33 6.44
N ASN A 4 0.00 -6.95 7.27
CA ASN A 4 -0.43 -7.61 8.51
C ASN A 4 -0.71 -6.60 9.64
N TYR A 5 -0.17 -5.39 9.52
CA TYR A 5 -0.25 -4.33 10.53
C TYR A 5 -1.16 -3.18 10.11
N ILE A 6 -1.31 -2.97 8.79
CA ILE A 6 -2.17 -1.93 8.23
C ILE A 6 -3.16 -2.51 7.23
N LYS A 7 -4.39 -1.97 7.21
CA LYS A 7 -5.40 -2.36 6.25
C LYS A 7 -5.02 -1.83 4.86
N ALA A 8 -4.63 -2.74 3.96
CA ALA A 8 -4.24 -2.40 2.60
C ALA A 8 -5.33 -1.56 1.87
N ASP A 9 -6.60 -1.91 2.03
CA ASP A 9 -7.71 -1.19 1.38
C ASP A 9 -7.75 0.30 1.75
N SER A 10 -7.54 0.63 3.03
CA SER A 10 -7.48 2.03 3.48
C SER A 10 -6.23 2.72 2.94
N PHE A 11 -5.07 2.07 3.08
CA PHE A 11 -3.80 2.61 2.60
C PHE A 11 -3.82 2.96 1.10
N PHE A 12 -4.23 2.02 0.25
CA PHE A 12 -4.26 2.25 -1.19
C PHE A 12 -5.36 3.22 -1.62
N ARG A 13 -6.45 3.35 -0.86
CA ARG A 13 -7.48 4.37 -1.14
C ARG A 13 -6.97 5.78 -0.82
N ASP A 14 -6.35 5.93 0.34
CA ASP A 14 -6.08 7.25 0.92
C ASP A 14 -4.72 7.80 0.45
N TYR A 15 -3.71 6.94 0.29
CA TYR A 15 -2.35 7.36 -0.10
C TYR A 15 -2.01 7.07 -1.56
N LEU A 16 -2.60 6.04 -2.17
CA LEU A 16 -2.20 5.55 -3.51
C LEU A 16 -3.39 5.17 -4.41
N PRO A 17 -4.39 6.05 -4.63
CA PRO A 17 -5.63 5.71 -5.34
C PRO A 17 -5.41 5.29 -6.81
N HIS A 18 -4.26 5.64 -7.38
CA HIS A 18 -3.86 5.28 -8.74
C HIS A 18 -3.32 3.84 -8.84
N VAL A 19 -2.82 3.24 -7.76
CA VAL A 19 -2.31 1.87 -7.78
C VAL A 19 -3.48 0.88 -7.81
N LYS A 20 -3.75 0.32 -8.99
CA LYS A 20 -4.82 -0.65 -9.20
C LYS A 20 -4.35 -2.09 -9.00
N ASN A 21 -5.32 -2.99 -8.80
CA ASN A 21 -5.10 -4.43 -8.63
C ASN A 21 -4.13 -4.80 -7.50
N TYR A 22 -3.98 -3.92 -6.49
CA TYR A 22 -3.06 -4.14 -5.37
C TYR A 22 -3.36 -5.46 -4.65
N LYS A 23 -4.63 -5.87 -4.53
CA LYS A 23 -5.02 -7.17 -3.94
C LYS A 23 -4.39 -8.36 -4.66
N HIS A 24 -4.40 -8.36 -5.99
CA HIS A 24 -3.77 -9.41 -6.79
C HIS A 24 -2.24 -9.38 -6.69
N LYS A 25 -1.65 -8.17 -6.70
CA LYS A 25 -0.21 -7.95 -6.57
C LYS A 25 0.32 -8.37 -5.20
N ILE A 26 -0.42 -8.10 -4.12
CA ILE A 26 -0.11 -8.60 -2.77
C ILE A 26 -0.18 -10.12 -2.71
N ARG A 27 -1.21 -10.72 -3.34
CA ARG A 27 -1.36 -12.17 -3.42
C ARG A 27 -0.31 -12.84 -4.33
N GLY A 28 0.38 -12.06 -5.17
CA GLY A 28 1.35 -12.55 -6.16
C GLY A 28 0.71 -13.23 -7.38
N LYS A 29 -0.63 -13.25 -7.50
CA LYS A 29 -1.34 -13.89 -8.62
C LYS A 29 -2.71 -13.28 -8.88
N ASN A 30 -3.11 -13.21 -10.15
CA ASN A 30 -4.44 -12.71 -10.56
C ASN A 30 -5.54 -13.79 -10.41
N GLY A 31 -6.76 -13.46 -10.87
CA GLY A 31 -7.92 -14.37 -10.87
C GLY A 31 -7.76 -15.61 -11.76
N ARG A 32 -6.86 -15.58 -12.75
CA ARG A 32 -6.53 -16.71 -13.63
C ARG A 32 -5.36 -17.55 -13.12
N GLY A 33 -4.78 -17.20 -11.98
CA GLY A 33 -3.61 -17.88 -11.41
C GLY A 33 -2.26 -17.44 -11.99
N ASN A 34 -2.24 -16.49 -12.93
CA ASN A 34 -0.98 -15.98 -13.48
C ASN A 34 -0.25 -15.12 -12.44
N PRO A 35 1.09 -15.23 -12.35
CA PRO A 35 1.89 -14.36 -11.49
C PRO A 35 1.68 -12.89 -11.81
N VAL A 36 1.51 -12.06 -10.78
CA VAL A 36 1.44 -10.61 -10.91
C VAL A 36 2.16 -9.97 -9.75
N GLU A 37 2.99 -8.97 -10.04
CA GLU A 37 3.75 -8.24 -9.05
C GLU A 37 3.54 -6.72 -9.17
N PHE A 38 3.98 -6.00 -8.15
CA PHE A 38 4.11 -4.54 -8.24
C PHE A 38 5.26 -4.19 -9.20
N PRO A 39 5.04 -3.39 -10.24
CA PRO A 39 6.12 -2.83 -11.03
C PRO A 39 7.03 -1.95 -10.15
N PRO A 40 8.27 -1.68 -10.58
CA PRO A 40 9.21 -0.84 -9.81
C PRO A 40 8.64 0.53 -9.42
N ALA A 41 7.89 1.16 -10.33
CA ALA A 41 7.24 2.45 -10.06
C ALA A 41 6.22 2.36 -8.91
N ASP A 42 5.37 1.32 -8.90
CA ASP A 42 4.42 1.11 -7.80
C ASP A 42 5.15 0.83 -6.49
N LYS A 43 6.27 0.09 -6.50
CA LYS A 43 7.07 -0.18 -5.29
C LYS A 43 7.63 1.12 -4.70
N ALA A 44 8.12 2.04 -5.54
CA ALA A 44 8.59 3.35 -5.12
C ALA A 44 7.44 4.21 -4.54
N ALA A 45 6.28 4.21 -5.19
CA ALA A 45 5.09 4.92 -4.71
C ALA A 45 4.59 4.35 -3.36
N ILE A 46 4.60 3.03 -3.19
CA ILE A 46 4.27 2.36 -1.92
C ILE A 46 5.18 2.81 -0.80
N LYS A 47 6.49 2.89 -1.05
CA LYS A 47 7.44 3.37 -0.05
C LYS A 47 7.15 4.81 0.35
N ALA A 48 6.95 5.71 -0.61
CA ALA A 48 6.63 7.11 -0.34
C ALA A 48 5.30 7.27 0.42
N GLY A 49 4.27 6.50 0.05
CA GLY A 49 2.98 6.50 0.75
C GLY A 49 3.08 6.03 2.19
N LEU A 50 3.90 5.01 2.48
CA LEU A 50 4.15 4.55 3.85
C LEU A 50 4.89 5.59 4.68
N GLU A 51 5.89 6.26 4.10
CA GLU A 51 6.59 7.36 4.77
C GLU A 51 5.62 8.50 5.14
N GLN A 52 4.65 8.81 4.26
CA GLN A 52 3.63 9.80 4.57
C GLN A 52 2.68 9.34 5.68
N LEU A 53 2.17 8.11 5.60
CA LEU A 53 1.31 7.53 6.65
C LEU A 53 1.96 7.61 8.04
N PHE A 54 3.25 7.27 8.15
CA PHE A 54 3.95 7.33 9.43
C PHE A 54 4.16 8.76 9.94
N LYS A 55 4.32 9.74 9.04
CA LYS A 55 4.38 11.15 9.42
C LYS A 55 3.04 11.64 9.94
N ASP A 56 1.95 11.32 9.25
CA ASP A 56 0.59 11.70 9.66
C ASP A 56 0.29 11.11 11.04
N LEU A 57 0.53 9.81 11.22
CA LEU A 57 0.37 9.13 12.51
C LEU A 57 1.22 9.75 13.62
N SER A 58 2.46 10.13 13.32
CA SER A 58 3.32 10.81 14.30
C SER A 58 2.81 12.19 14.69
N ASN A 59 2.16 12.91 13.77
CA ASN A 59 1.55 14.21 14.08
C ASN A 59 0.29 14.03 14.93
N ASP A 60 -0.58 13.07 14.58
CA ASP A 60 -1.77 12.76 15.38
C ASP A 60 -1.40 12.43 16.84
N PHE A 61 -0.30 11.70 17.07
CA PHE A 61 0.19 11.42 18.43
C PHE A 61 0.74 12.63 19.18
N LYS A 62 1.19 13.69 18.49
CA LYS A 62 1.66 14.92 19.16
C LYS A 62 0.50 15.83 19.58
N GLU A 63 -0.67 15.63 18.99
CA GLU A 63 -1.87 16.42 19.26
C GLU A 63 -2.78 15.80 20.34
N LEU A 64 -2.47 14.57 20.78
CA LEU A 64 -3.08 13.87 21.92
C LEU A 64 -2.44 14.30 23.26
#